data_AF-A0A5S9C5H6-F1
#
_entry.id   AF-A0A5S9C5H6-F1
#
_cell.length_a   1.000
_cell.length_b   1.000
_cell.length_c   1.000
_cell.angle_alpha   90.00
_cell.angle_beta   90.00
_cell.angle_gamma   90.00
#
_symmetry.space_group_name_H-M   'P 1'
#
loop_
_entity.id
_entity.type
_entity.pdbx_description
1 polymer ?
#
loop_
_entity_poly.entity_id
_entity_poly.type
_entity_poly.pdbx_seq_one_letter_code
_entity_poly.pdbx_strand_id
1 'polypeptide(L)'
;MLCEFKIINKNPKYRIIKYNDEYLMVDLASSWIVFFLPMINWFIPKNYVKISKEEFDVLNIFKPVRNNAFWPVTGALVLLVTLSKKYIYLLNTHLDKKTVIIICFVIFLCVITCFLYLNQKLKLHIWDKNKGENEKIILIPTLKNIFISLFAYIFFGSFSILSLNILLTMDSQNIIGFLGWIVTTSCFFFVNRSSIIGGNVRVILKKH
;
A
#
# COMPACT_ATOMS: atom_id res chain seq x y z
N MET A 1 -2.44 17.24 18.62
CA MET A 1 -1.19 18.00 18.31
C MET A 1 -0.90 17.87 16.83
N LEU A 2 -0.35 18.90 16.17
CA LEU A 2 0.04 18.82 14.76
C LEU A 2 1.52 18.43 14.71
N CYS A 3 1.81 17.29 14.10
CA CYS A 3 3.16 16.71 14.08
C CYS A 3 3.64 16.49 12.64
N GLU A 4 4.96 16.53 12.45
CA GLU A 4 5.56 16.21 11.16
C GLU A 4 5.59 14.70 10.96
N PHE A 5 5.04 14.24 9.82
CA PHE A 5 5.07 12.84 9.43
C PHE A 5 6.23 12.57 8.47
N LYS A 6 7.20 11.78 8.93
CA LYS A 6 8.38 11.39 8.15
C LYS A 6 8.27 9.96 7.65
N ILE A 7 8.67 9.79 6.40
CA ILE A 7 8.71 8.52 5.69
C ILE A 7 10.07 7.86 5.97
N ILE A 8 10.04 6.60 6.41
CA ILE A 8 11.24 5.76 6.50
C ILE A 8 11.58 5.27 5.09
N ASN A 9 12.86 5.32 4.72
CA ASN A 9 13.26 4.85 3.41
C ASN A 9 13.03 3.34 3.25
N LYS A 10 12.55 2.93 2.07
CA LYS A 10 12.25 1.53 1.69
C LYS A 10 11.31 0.77 2.64
N ASN A 11 10.74 1.43 3.64
CA ASN A 11 9.84 0.80 4.60
C ASN A 11 8.47 1.51 4.66
N PRO A 12 7.47 1.00 3.93
CA PRO A 12 6.11 1.54 3.97
C PRO A 12 5.30 1.10 5.19
N LYS A 13 5.78 0.15 6.00
CA LYS A 13 5.08 -0.36 7.18
C LYS A 13 5.09 0.66 8.33
N TYR A 14 6.28 1.19 8.59
CA TYR A 14 6.52 2.07 9.71
C TYR A 14 6.65 3.52 9.27
N ARG A 15 6.21 4.42 10.14
CA ARG A 15 6.29 5.86 9.94
C ARG A 15 6.77 6.53 11.21
N ILE A 16 7.43 7.66 11.04
CA ILE A 16 8.03 8.39 12.16
C ILE A 16 7.29 9.72 12.29
N ILE A 17 6.85 10.02 13.50
CA ILE A 17 6.18 11.24 13.87
C ILE A 17 7.18 12.03 14.69
N LYS A 18 7.60 13.18 14.17
CA LYS A 18 8.45 14.11 14.91
C LYS A 18 7.56 15.10 15.66
N TYR A 19 7.76 15.17 16.97
CA TYR A 19 7.13 16.16 17.85
C TYR A 19 8.20 16.78 18.75
N ASN A 20 8.48 18.07 18.57
CA ASN A 20 9.61 18.75 19.19
C ASN A 20 10.93 18.00 18.93
N ASP A 21 11.58 17.48 19.97
CA ASP A 21 12.80 16.68 19.91
C ASP A 21 12.56 15.17 20.07
N GLU A 22 11.31 14.74 20.18
CA GLU A 22 10.93 13.33 20.26
C GLU A 22 10.57 12.75 18.88
N TYR A 23 10.97 11.50 18.66
CA TYR A 23 10.69 10.74 17.46
C TYR A 23 9.85 9.51 17.84
N LEU A 24 8.62 9.46 17.35
CA LEU A 24 7.68 8.37 17.62
C LEU A 24 7.51 7.52 16.37
N MET A 25 7.90 6.26 16.44
CA MET A 25 7.69 5.27 15.39
C MET A 25 6.32 4.62 15.54
N VAL A 26 5.57 4.47 14.46
CA VAL A 26 4.21 3.87 14.45
C VAL A 26 4.10 2.81 13.36
N ASP A 27 3.48 1.67 13.68
CA ASP A 27 3.14 0.61 12.72
C ASP A 27 1.76 0.86 12.07
N LEU A 28 1.78 1.33 10.82
CA LEU A 28 0.56 1.57 10.05
C LEU A 28 -0.08 0.28 9.53
N ALA A 29 0.68 -0.79 9.32
CA ALA A 29 0.20 -2.05 8.76
C ALA A 29 0.18 -3.16 9.82
N SER A 30 -0.20 -2.80 11.05
CA SER A 30 -0.28 -3.70 12.20
C SER A 30 -1.36 -4.78 12.07
N SER A 31 -2.41 -4.53 11.27
CA SER A 31 -3.47 -5.51 10.99
C SER A 31 -3.62 -5.73 9.49
N TRP A 32 -3.93 -6.96 9.10
CA TRP A 32 -4.20 -7.32 7.70
C TRP A 32 -5.43 -6.60 7.12
N ILE A 33 -6.38 -6.21 7.97
CA ILE A 33 -7.61 -5.51 7.56
C ILE A 33 -7.27 -4.15 6.91
N VAL A 34 -6.13 -3.53 7.29
CA VAL A 34 -5.67 -2.25 6.72
C VAL A 34 -5.45 -2.33 5.21
N PHE A 35 -5.10 -3.51 4.68
CA PHE A 35 -4.92 -3.72 3.24
C PHE A 35 -6.24 -3.57 2.47
N PHE A 36 -7.37 -3.87 3.12
CA PHE A 36 -8.70 -3.74 2.54
C PHE A 36 -9.37 -2.42 2.90
N LEU A 37 -9.17 -1.93 4.12
CA LEU A 37 -9.82 -0.75 4.65
C LEU A 37 -8.78 0.14 5.35
N PRO A 38 -8.05 0.98 4.59
CA PRO A 38 -6.96 1.78 5.14
C PRO A 38 -7.44 2.84 6.14
N MET A 39 -8.71 3.23 6.05
CA MET A 39 -9.34 4.26 6.89
C MET A 39 -9.50 3.81 8.34
N ILE A 40 -9.48 2.50 8.59
CA ILE A 40 -9.50 1.94 9.94
C ILE A 40 -8.33 2.48 10.78
N ASN A 41 -7.19 2.77 10.16
CA ASN A 41 -6.05 3.37 10.84
C ASN A 41 -6.31 4.76 11.42
N TRP A 42 -7.33 5.47 10.94
CA TRP A 42 -7.67 6.82 11.43
C TRP A 42 -8.41 6.79 12.75
N PHE A 43 -9.09 5.68 13.04
CA PHE A 43 -9.97 5.54 14.21
C PHE A 43 -9.41 4.55 15.25
N ILE A 44 -8.61 3.56 14.83
CA ILE A 44 -8.06 2.56 15.74
C ILE A 44 -6.75 3.06 16.35
N PRO A 45 -6.63 3.07 17.70
CA PRO A 45 -5.38 3.38 18.36
C PRO A 45 -4.30 2.35 18.02
N LYS A 46 -3.13 2.84 17.65
CA LYS A 46 -1.94 2.05 17.31
C LYS A 46 -0.92 2.14 18.42
N ASN A 47 -0.16 1.08 18.63
CA ASN A 47 1.02 1.16 19.48
C ASN A 47 2.05 2.06 18.80
N TYR A 48 2.77 2.84 19.59
CA TYR A 48 3.93 3.57 19.11
C TYR A 48 5.14 3.23 19.96
N VAL A 49 6.32 3.53 19.42
CA VAL A 49 7.61 3.27 20.04
C VAL A 49 8.43 4.55 19.98
N LYS A 50 9.00 4.98 21.10
CA LYS A 50 9.95 6.11 21.11
C LYS A 50 11.29 5.62 20.57
N ILE A 51 11.87 6.37 19.64
CA ILE A 51 13.19 6.08 19.06
C ILE A 51 14.14 7.25 19.33
N SER A 52 15.42 6.96 19.47
CA SER A 52 16.44 8.01 19.65
C SER A 52 16.74 8.71 18.31
N LYS A 53 17.37 9.89 18.38
CA LYS A 53 17.82 10.61 17.19
C LYS A 53 18.85 9.81 16.39
N GLU A 54 19.73 9.07 17.06
CA GLU A 54 20.73 8.21 16.42
C GLU A 54 20.07 7.07 15.63
N GLU A 55 19.06 6.41 16.22
CA GLU A 55 18.28 5.37 15.53
C GLU A 55 17.50 5.94 14.33
N PHE A 56 16.97 7.15 14.47
CA PHE A 56 16.32 7.87 13.38
C PHE A 56 17.29 8.16 12.23
N ASP A 57 18.50 8.64 12.52
CA ASP A 57 19.48 8.97 11.49
C ASP A 57 19.92 7.70 10.73
N VAL A 58 20.16 6.58 11.41
CA VAL A 58 20.43 5.28 10.75
C VAL A 58 19.32 4.88 9.78
N LEU A 59 18.05 5.09 10.17
CA LEU A 59 16.89 4.81 9.31
C LEU A 59 16.75 5.79 8.12
N ASN A 60 17.31 7.00 8.24
CA ASN A 60 17.13 8.10 7.30
C ASN A 60 18.36 8.36 6.39
N ILE A 61 19.52 7.73 6.65
CA ILE A 61 20.75 7.83 5.83
C ILE A 61 20.50 7.47 4.35
N PHE A 62 19.52 6.62 4.06
CA PHE A 62 19.18 6.26 2.68
C PHE A 62 18.14 7.21 2.06
N LYS A 63 18.37 8.52 2.03
CA LYS A 63 17.45 9.45 1.36
C LYS A 63 17.20 9.00 -0.10
N PRO A 64 15.93 8.96 -0.57
CA PRO A 64 15.67 8.71 -1.98
C PRO A 64 16.19 9.89 -2.80
N VAL A 65 17.09 9.60 -3.75
CA VAL A 65 17.39 10.52 -4.85
C VAL A 65 16.07 10.74 -5.60
N ARG A 66 15.64 11.99 -5.77
CA ARG A 66 14.43 12.34 -6.54
C ARG A 66 14.64 11.89 -7.98
N ASN A 67 14.23 10.67 -8.29
CA ASN A 67 14.32 10.14 -9.65
C ASN A 67 13.07 10.57 -10.41
N ASN A 68 13.22 11.48 -11.37
CA ASN A 68 12.15 11.95 -12.26
C ASN A 68 11.70 10.87 -13.29
N ALA A 69 12.07 9.60 -13.09
CA ALA A 69 11.80 8.48 -14.00
C ALA A 69 10.32 8.05 -14.11
N PHE A 70 9.39 8.75 -13.46
CA PHE A 70 7.95 8.44 -13.54
C PHE A 70 7.36 8.67 -14.95
N TRP A 71 7.82 9.69 -15.66
CA TRP A 71 7.36 10.00 -17.03
C TRP A 71 7.83 8.99 -18.09
N PRO A 72 9.13 8.60 -18.13
CA PRO A 72 9.63 7.58 -19.07
C PRO A 72 8.95 6.22 -18.92
N VAL A 73 8.68 5.79 -17.69
CA VAL A 73 8.03 4.49 -17.42
C VAL A 73 6.59 4.48 -17.91
N THR A 74 5.87 5.58 -17.73
CA THR A 74 4.49 5.72 -18.22
C THR A 74 4.44 5.72 -19.76
N GLY A 75 5.36 6.41 -20.42
CA GLY A 75 5.46 6.42 -21.90
C GLY A 75 5.88 5.07 -22.49
N ALA A 76 6.83 4.37 -21.85
CA ALA A 76 7.27 3.04 -22.27
C ALA A 76 6.13 2.01 -22.14
N LEU A 77 5.29 2.10 -21.11
CA LEU A 77 4.14 1.23 -20.93
C LEU A 77 3.10 1.45 -22.05
N VAL A 78 2.84 2.70 -22.43
CA VAL A 78 1.92 3.01 -23.54
C VAL A 78 2.44 2.44 -24.86
N LEU A 79 3.74 2.58 -25.16
CA LEU A 79 4.36 2.01 -26.36
C LEU A 79 4.33 0.48 -26.37
N LEU A 80 4.55 -0.15 -25.22
CA LEU A 80 4.49 -1.61 -25.11
C LEU A 80 3.06 -2.14 -25.31
N VAL A 81 2.05 -1.41 -24.83
CA VAL A 81 0.62 -1.71 -25.08
C VAL A 81 0.24 -1.51 -26.55
N THR A 82 0.71 -0.45 -27.21
CA THR A 82 0.38 -0.22 -28.63
C THR A 82 1.04 -1.23 -29.55
N LEU A 83 2.28 -1.66 -29.25
CA LEU A 83 2.99 -2.67 -30.03
C LEU A 83 2.43 -4.08 -29.81
N SER A 84 1.97 -4.39 -28.59
CA SER A 84 1.40 -5.70 -28.26
C SER A 84 0.00 -5.91 -28.85
N LYS A 85 -0.71 -4.86 -29.31
CA LYS A 85 -2.04 -4.96 -29.96
C LYS A 85 -2.11 -6.02 -31.06
N LYS A 86 -1.03 -6.16 -31.86
CA LYS A 86 -0.97 -7.13 -32.96
C LYS A 86 -0.97 -8.59 -32.48
N TYR A 87 -0.53 -8.85 -31.25
CA TYR A 87 -0.38 -10.19 -30.68
C TYR A 87 -1.49 -10.53 -29.66
N ILE A 88 -2.40 -9.60 -29.36
CA ILE A 88 -3.50 -9.78 -28.39
C ILE A 88 -4.34 -11.02 -28.74
N TYR A 89 -4.63 -11.25 -30.02
CA TYR A 89 -5.45 -12.38 -30.47
C TYR A 89 -4.81 -13.74 -30.15
N LEU A 90 -3.48 -13.84 -30.19
CA LEU A 90 -2.76 -15.09 -29.86
C LEU A 90 -2.80 -15.43 -28.36
N LEU A 91 -3.14 -14.44 -27.52
CA LEU A 91 -3.24 -14.59 -26.07
C LEU A 91 -4.68 -14.83 -25.60
N ASN A 92 -5.62 -15.00 -26.54
CA ASN A 92 -6.98 -15.41 -26.24
C ASN A 92 -7.00 -16.91 -25.92
N THR A 93 -7.67 -17.23 -24.82
CA THR A 93 -7.84 -18.56 -24.29
C THR A 93 -9.33 -18.79 -24.08
N HIS A 94 -9.80 -19.94 -24.54
CA HIS A 94 -11.16 -20.39 -24.31
C HIS A 94 -11.15 -21.22 -23.02
N LEU A 95 -11.46 -20.54 -21.92
CA LEU A 95 -11.54 -21.15 -20.60
C LEU A 95 -13.01 -21.21 -20.16
N ASP A 96 -13.42 -22.35 -19.60
CA ASP A 96 -14.73 -22.47 -18.97
C ASP A 96 -14.87 -21.51 -17.80
N LYS A 97 -16.04 -20.87 -17.66
CA LYS A 97 -16.33 -19.88 -16.60
C LYS A 97 -15.98 -20.38 -15.19
N LYS A 98 -16.15 -21.68 -14.92
CA LYS A 98 -15.75 -22.30 -13.64
C LYS A 98 -14.23 -22.26 -13.43
N THR A 99 -13.47 -22.61 -14.45
CA THR A 99 -12.00 -22.58 -14.44
C THR A 99 -11.48 -21.16 -14.24
N VAL A 100 -12.10 -20.18 -14.91
CA VAL A 100 -11.80 -18.76 -14.70
C VAL A 100 -11.92 -18.36 -13.24
N ILE A 101 -13.05 -18.66 -12.62
CA ILE A 101 -13.34 -18.26 -11.23
C ILE A 101 -12.28 -18.86 -10.30
N ILE A 102 -11.91 -20.13 -10.50
CA ILE A 102 -10.87 -20.80 -9.73
C ILE A 102 -9.51 -20.11 -9.91
N ILE A 103 -9.12 -19.80 -11.16
CA ILE A 103 -7.86 -19.11 -11.45
C ILE A 103 -7.85 -17.73 -10.78
N CYS A 104 -8.92 -16.95 -10.92
CA CYS A 104 -9.05 -15.65 -10.28
C CYS A 104 -8.91 -15.76 -8.76
N PHE A 105 -9.58 -16.73 -8.14
CA PHE A 105 -9.51 -16.96 -6.70
C PHE A 105 -8.09 -17.33 -6.23
N VAL A 106 -7.40 -18.23 -6.96
CA VAL A 106 -6.01 -18.62 -6.66
C VAL A 106 -5.06 -17.43 -6.79
N ILE A 107 -5.19 -16.64 -7.86
CA ILE A 107 -4.39 -15.42 -8.06
C ILE A 107 -4.61 -14.44 -6.90
N PHE A 108 -5.86 -14.20 -6.51
CA PHE A 108 -6.19 -13.30 -5.42
C PHE A 108 -5.57 -13.75 -4.09
N LEU A 109 -5.66 -15.05 -3.77
CA LEU A 109 -5.02 -15.63 -2.59
C LEU A 109 -3.49 -15.51 -2.64
N CYS A 110 -2.88 -15.72 -3.80
CA CYS A 110 -1.44 -15.51 -4.01
C CYS A 110 -1.04 -14.06 -3.74
N VAL A 111 -1.80 -13.09 -4.26
CA VAL A 111 -1.54 -11.66 -4.03
C VAL A 111 -1.65 -11.34 -2.54
N ILE A 112 -2.73 -11.74 -1.86
CA ILE A 112 -2.90 -11.50 -0.42
C ILE A 112 -1.74 -12.10 0.38
N THR A 113 -1.42 -13.38 0.14
CA THR A 113 -0.34 -14.07 0.84
C THR A 113 1.00 -13.38 0.61
N CYS A 114 1.27 -12.93 -0.62
CA CYS A 114 2.46 -12.14 -0.94
C CYS A 114 2.51 -10.83 -0.13
N PHE A 115 1.42 -10.08 -0.05
CA PHE A 115 1.37 -8.85 0.75
C PHE A 115 1.54 -9.09 2.25
N LEU A 116 0.95 -10.16 2.80
CA LEU A 116 1.15 -10.55 4.19
C LEU A 116 2.61 -10.92 4.47
N TYR A 117 3.24 -11.68 3.57
CA TYR A 117 4.66 -12.02 3.64
C TYR A 117 5.55 -10.78 3.58
N LEU A 118 5.30 -9.86 2.63
CA LEU A 118 6.01 -8.59 2.55
C LEU A 118 5.86 -7.77 3.84
N ASN A 119 4.68 -7.80 4.48
CA ASN A 119 4.44 -7.11 5.74
C ASN A 119 5.21 -7.71 6.93
N GLN A 120 5.48 -9.02 6.91
CA GLN A 120 6.33 -9.69 7.89
C GLN A 120 7.81 -9.34 7.64
N LYS A 121 8.26 -9.41 6.38
CA LYS A 121 9.66 -9.10 6.00
C LYS A 121 10.05 -7.65 6.28
N LEU A 122 9.09 -6.74 6.25
CA LEU A 122 9.32 -5.31 6.52
C LEU A 122 9.30 -4.94 8.01
N LYS A 123 9.20 -5.91 8.93
CA LYS A 123 9.39 -5.69 10.37
C LYS A 123 10.82 -5.21 10.65
N LEU A 124 10.97 -4.20 11.51
CA LEU A 124 12.27 -3.61 11.86
C LEU A 124 12.66 -4.07 13.26
N HIS A 125 13.91 -4.51 13.44
CA HIS A 125 14.41 -4.95 14.74
C HIS A 125 14.34 -3.84 15.81
N ILE A 126 14.54 -2.58 15.43
CA ILE A 126 14.42 -1.40 16.32
C ILE A 126 13.03 -1.32 16.95
N TRP A 127 11.99 -1.72 16.21
CA TRP A 127 10.62 -1.76 16.71
C TRP A 127 10.47 -2.76 17.86
N ASP A 128 11.03 -3.97 17.71
CA ASP A 128 10.90 -5.03 18.73
C ASP A 128 11.78 -4.72 19.96
N LYS A 129 12.96 -4.12 19.76
CA LYS A 129 13.87 -3.72 20.83
C LYS A 129 13.26 -2.66 21.76
N ASN A 130 12.62 -1.64 21.18
CA ASN A 130 12.08 -0.50 21.93
C ASN A 130 10.58 -0.68 22.26
N LYS A 131 10.06 -1.91 22.12
CA LYS A 131 8.68 -2.27 22.47
C LYS A 131 8.49 -2.30 23.98
N GLY A 132 8.57 -1.15 24.62
CA GLY A 132 8.29 -0.92 26.03
C GLY A 132 7.13 0.07 26.18
N GLU A 133 6.20 -0.29 27.06
CA GLU A 133 4.95 0.39 27.42
C GLU A 133 3.85 0.44 26.34
N ASN A 134 2.62 0.14 26.76
CA ASN A 134 1.41 0.05 25.94
C ASN A 134 0.85 1.44 25.56
N GLU A 135 1.71 2.39 25.21
CA GLU A 135 1.26 3.73 24.84
C GLU A 135 0.62 3.68 23.45
N LYS A 136 -0.58 4.28 23.35
CA LYS A 136 -1.42 4.22 22.16
C LYS A 136 -1.55 5.60 21.51
N ILE A 137 -1.51 5.63 20.18
CA ILE A 137 -1.62 6.85 19.38
C ILE A 137 -2.70 6.69 18.31
N ILE A 138 -3.50 7.73 18.12
CA ILE A 138 -4.45 7.82 17.01
C ILE A 138 -3.93 8.85 16.02
N LEU A 139 -3.88 8.45 14.75
CA LEU A 139 -3.38 9.26 13.66
C LEU A 139 -4.55 9.78 12.83
N ILE A 140 -4.86 11.05 12.97
CA ILE A 140 -5.90 11.71 12.21
C ILE A 140 -5.25 12.41 11.01
N PRO A 141 -5.49 11.93 9.78
CA PRO A 141 -4.98 12.59 8.58
C PRO A 141 -5.59 14.00 8.41
N THR A 142 -4.90 14.84 7.65
CA THR A 142 -5.45 16.13 7.21
C THR A 142 -6.54 15.93 6.16
N LEU A 143 -7.42 16.92 5.98
CA LEU A 143 -8.48 16.88 4.96
C LEU A 143 -7.94 16.55 3.58
N LYS A 144 -6.81 17.15 3.17
CA LYS A 144 -6.14 16.84 1.90
C LYS A 144 -5.80 15.35 1.79
N ASN A 145 -5.21 14.76 2.83
CA ASN A 145 -4.82 13.35 2.84
C ASN A 145 -6.03 12.41 2.87
N ILE A 146 -7.13 12.82 3.52
CA ILE A 146 -8.41 12.10 3.49
C ILE A 146 -8.92 12.00 2.05
N PHE A 147 -9.02 13.14 1.35
CA PHE A 147 -9.51 13.15 -0.04
C PHE A 147 -8.63 12.34 -0.97
N ILE A 148 -7.30 12.46 -0.87
CA ILE A 148 -6.37 11.68 -1.70
C ILE A 148 -6.52 10.18 -1.43
N SER A 149 -6.58 9.79 -0.15
CA SER A 149 -6.70 8.39 0.23
C SER A 149 -8.03 7.78 -0.21
N LEU A 150 -9.14 8.51 -0.05
CA LEU A 150 -10.47 8.08 -0.51
C LEU A 150 -10.54 7.98 -2.04
N PHE A 151 -10.03 8.99 -2.75
CA PHE A 151 -9.97 8.97 -4.21
C PHE A 151 -9.18 7.76 -4.71
N ALA A 152 -7.99 7.53 -4.16
CA ALA A 152 -7.14 6.42 -4.58
C ALA A 152 -7.79 5.06 -4.24
N TYR A 153 -8.43 4.94 -3.08
CA TYR A 153 -9.19 3.74 -2.68
C TYR A 153 -10.31 3.43 -3.68
N ILE A 154 -11.16 4.42 -4.00
CA ILE A 154 -12.27 4.25 -4.94
C ILE A 154 -11.74 3.97 -6.34
N PHE A 155 -10.72 4.70 -6.78
CA PHE A 155 -10.13 4.54 -8.10
C PHE A 155 -9.56 3.14 -8.29
N PHE A 156 -8.55 2.74 -7.51
CA PHE A 156 -7.91 1.43 -7.68
C PHE A 156 -8.85 0.27 -7.35
N GLY A 157 -9.74 0.43 -6.35
CA GLY A 157 -10.74 -0.57 -6.00
C GLY A 157 -11.75 -0.80 -7.12
N SER A 158 -12.30 0.27 -7.68
CA SER A 158 -13.27 0.18 -8.78
C SER A 158 -12.64 -0.40 -10.04
N PHE A 159 -11.41 0.01 -10.39
CA PHE A 159 -10.69 -0.57 -11.52
C PHE A 159 -10.40 -2.07 -11.34
N SER A 160 -10.03 -2.49 -10.13
CA SER A 160 -9.81 -3.91 -9.81
C SER A 160 -11.10 -4.72 -9.91
N ILE A 161 -12.23 -4.20 -9.42
CA ILE A 161 -13.55 -4.85 -9.51
C ILE A 161 -14.03 -4.91 -10.96
N LEU A 162 -13.89 -3.81 -11.71
CA LEU A 162 -14.27 -3.75 -13.12
C LEU A 162 -13.46 -4.75 -13.95
N SER A 163 -12.14 -4.82 -13.73
CA SER A 163 -11.28 -5.77 -14.42
C SER A 163 -11.65 -7.22 -14.09
N LEU A 164 -12.00 -7.52 -12.83
CA LEU A 164 -12.52 -8.83 -12.45
C LEU A 164 -13.84 -9.13 -13.16
N ASN A 165 -14.76 -8.17 -13.18
CA ASN A 165 -16.07 -8.35 -13.82
C ASN A 165 -15.94 -8.61 -15.32
N ILE A 166 -15.04 -7.90 -16.00
CA ILE A 166 -14.73 -8.13 -17.42
C ILE A 166 -14.21 -9.56 -17.62
N LEU A 167 -13.27 -10.02 -16.78
CA LEU A 167 -12.78 -11.41 -16.86
C LEU A 167 -13.89 -12.44 -16.68
N LEU A 168 -14.83 -12.22 -15.75
CA LEU A 168 -15.89 -13.17 -15.45
C LEU A 168 -17.04 -13.17 -16.48
N THR A 169 -17.23 -12.07 -17.22
CA THR A 169 -18.36 -11.90 -18.14
C THR A 169 -18.00 -12.17 -19.60
N MET A 170 -16.74 -11.97 -20.01
CA MET A 170 -16.31 -12.26 -21.38
C MET A 170 -16.26 -13.77 -21.66
N ASP A 171 -16.79 -14.19 -22.81
CA ASP A 171 -16.82 -15.59 -23.22
C ASP A 171 -15.46 -16.12 -23.72
N SER A 172 -14.55 -15.22 -24.10
CA SER A 172 -13.14 -15.55 -24.36
C SER A 172 -12.26 -14.68 -23.48
N GLN A 173 -11.26 -15.29 -22.89
CA GLN A 173 -10.41 -14.63 -21.92
C GLN A 173 -9.05 -14.35 -22.50
N ASN A 174 -8.51 -13.19 -22.19
CA ASN A 174 -7.15 -12.85 -22.59
C ASN A 174 -6.21 -12.92 -21.39
N ILE A 175 -5.03 -13.52 -21.58
CA ILE A 175 -3.96 -13.53 -20.58
C ILE A 175 -3.60 -12.11 -20.12
N ILE A 176 -3.65 -11.12 -21.03
CA ILE A 176 -3.43 -9.70 -20.70
C ILE A 176 -4.47 -9.20 -19.69
N GLY A 177 -5.71 -9.68 -19.78
CA GLY A 177 -6.76 -9.33 -18.82
C GLY A 177 -6.42 -9.82 -17.41
N PHE A 178 -5.92 -11.04 -17.28
CA PHE A 178 -5.46 -11.58 -15.99
C PHE A 178 -4.27 -10.79 -15.43
N LEU A 179 -3.28 -10.45 -16.27
CA LEU A 179 -2.14 -9.63 -15.86
C LEU A 179 -2.57 -8.22 -15.42
N GLY A 180 -3.48 -7.59 -16.17
CA GLY A 180 -4.04 -6.29 -15.82
C GLY A 180 -4.78 -6.32 -14.49
N TRP A 181 -5.53 -7.40 -14.23
CA TRP A 181 -6.19 -7.59 -12.95
C TRP A 181 -5.19 -7.76 -11.80
N ILE A 182 -4.16 -8.60 -11.95
CA ILE A 182 -3.08 -8.75 -10.95
C ILE A 182 -2.46 -7.40 -10.61
N VAL A 183 -2.14 -6.59 -11.62
CA VAL A 183 -1.52 -5.26 -11.45
C VAL A 183 -2.47 -4.33 -10.69
N THR A 184 -3.73 -4.22 -11.11
CA THR A 184 -4.70 -3.30 -10.48
C THR A 184 -5.02 -3.70 -9.04
N THR A 185 -5.20 -5.00 -8.75
CA THR A 185 -5.37 -5.53 -7.39
C THR A 185 -4.13 -5.29 -6.53
N SER A 186 -2.93 -5.47 -7.08
CA SER A 186 -1.69 -5.19 -6.35
C SER A 186 -1.54 -3.70 -6.04
N CYS A 187 -1.83 -2.82 -7.00
CA CYS A 187 -1.83 -1.37 -6.80
C CYS A 187 -2.81 -0.96 -5.68
N PHE A 188 -4.01 -1.54 -5.65
CA PHE A 188 -4.99 -1.30 -4.59
C PHE A 188 -4.40 -1.60 -3.20
N PHE A 189 -3.80 -2.78 -3.01
CA PHE A 189 -3.18 -3.13 -1.74
C PHE A 189 -1.97 -2.25 -1.36
N PHE A 190 -1.14 -1.85 -2.33
CA PHE A 190 -0.02 -0.93 -2.10
C PHE A 190 -0.47 0.46 -1.64
N VAL A 191 -1.49 1.00 -2.28
CA VAL A 191 -2.06 2.31 -1.95
C VAL A 191 -2.70 2.27 -0.57
N ASN A 192 -3.49 1.23 -0.27
CA ASN A 192 -4.15 1.09 1.02
C ASN A 192 -3.15 0.92 2.18
N ARG A 193 -2.02 0.24 1.94
CA ARG A 193 -0.93 0.20 2.92
C ARG A 193 -0.43 1.60 3.31
N SER A 194 -0.44 2.53 2.36
CA SER A 194 0.02 3.91 2.55
C SER A 194 -1.14 4.83 2.98
N SER A 195 -1.81 4.49 4.08
CA SER A 195 -2.98 5.23 4.63
C SER A 195 -2.72 6.74 4.87
N ILE A 196 -1.46 7.15 5.01
CA ILE A 196 -1.05 8.56 5.15
C ILE A 196 0.14 8.85 4.21
N ILE A 197 -0.11 9.71 3.22
CA ILE A 197 0.85 10.10 2.18
C ILE A 197 1.59 11.37 2.64
N GLY A 198 2.53 11.20 3.58
CA GLY A 198 3.43 12.27 4.04
C GLY A 198 2.75 13.54 4.59
N GLY A 199 3.58 14.50 5.01
CA GLY A 199 3.12 15.83 5.42
C GLY A 199 2.74 15.94 6.90
N ASN A 200 1.89 16.90 7.23
CA ASN A 200 1.46 17.14 8.62
C ASN A 200 0.30 16.21 8.99
N VAL A 201 0.33 15.64 10.20
CA VAL A 201 -0.71 14.74 10.72
C VAL A 201 -1.16 15.24 12.08
N ARG A 202 -2.46 15.13 12.37
CA ARG A 202 -2.98 15.41 13.70
C ARG A 202 -2.88 14.14 14.54
N VAL A 203 -2.26 14.28 15.69
CA VAL A 203 -1.96 13.17 16.60
C VAL A 203 -2.73 13.35 17.90
N ILE A 204 -3.39 12.29 18.34
CA ILE A 204 -4.01 12.17 19.67
C ILE A 204 -3.25 11.07 20.42
N LEU A 205 -2.54 11.45 21.48
CA LEU A 205 -1.92 10.50 22.40
C LEU A 205 -2.97 10.02 23.39
N LYS A 206 -3.12 8.70 23.51
CA LYS A 206 -3.84 8.08 24.62
C LYS A 206 -2.80 7.51 25.58
N LYS A 207 -2.56 8.24 26.67
CA LYS A 207 -1.91 7.67 27.85
C LYS A 207 -2.96 6.85 28.60
N HIS A 208 -2.61 5.63 28.96
CA HIS A 208 -3.47 4.75 29.76
C HIS A 208 -2.99 4.76 31.20
#